data_AF-A0A536UNM3-F1
#
_entry.id   AF-A0A536UNM3-F1
#
_cell.length_a   1.000
_cell.length_b   1.000
_cell.length_c   1.000
_cell.angle_alpha   90.00
_cell.angle_beta   90.00
_cell.angle_gamma   90.00
#
_symmetry.space_group_name_H-M   'P 1'
#
loop_
_entity.id
_entity.type
_entity.pdbx_description
1 polymer ?
#
loop_
_entity_poly.entity_id
_entity_poly.type
_entity_poly.pdbx_seq_one_letter_code
_entity_poly.pdbx_strand_id
1 'polypeptide(L)' 'GQLHTPMVEARLAGQRSGGDVEALLRQRKARIPLGFMGDGTDTANAALFLASDEARFITGTEIVVDGGMTARCD' A
#
# COMPACT_ATOMS: atom_id res chain seq x y z
N GLY A 1 0.22 -0.68 3.46
CA GLY A 1 1.03 -1.70 2.74
C GLY A 1 1.95 -1.08 1.74
N GLN A 2 2.21 -1.77 0.61
CA GLN A 2 3.00 -1.22 -0.48
C GLN A 2 2.10 -0.57 -1.53
N LEU A 3 2.24 0.76 -1.65
CA LEU A 3 1.49 1.57 -2.60
C LEU A 3 2.44 2.15 -3.66
N HIS A 4 1.97 2.24 -4.88
CA HIS A 4 2.60 2.95 -5.98
C HIS A 4 2.21 4.43 -5.89
N THR A 5 3.16 5.26 -5.45
CA THR A 5 2.96 6.70 -5.30
C THR A 5 4.20 7.46 -5.75
N PRO A 6 4.08 8.74 -6.16
CA PRO A 6 5.23 9.57 -6.53
C PRO A 6 6.29 9.66 -5.43
N MET A 7 5.90 9.61 -4.15
CA MET A 7 6.83 9.57 -3.03
C MET A 7 7.66 8.28 -3.03
N VAL A 8 7.02 7.13 -3.28
CA VAL A 8 7.72 5.85 -3.35
C VAL A 8 8.65 5.82 -4.56
N GLU A 9 8.22 6.34 -5.71
CA GLU A 9 9.07 6.49 -6.89
C GLU A 9 10.31 7.35 -6.60
N ALA A 10 10.13 8.53 -5.99
CA ALA A 10 11.23 9.42 -5.63
C ALA A 10 12.19 8.78 -4.61
N ARG A 11 11.65 8.07 -3.62
CA ARG A 11 12.44 7.34 -2.63
C ARG A 11 13.23 6.18 -3.25
N LEU A 12 12.59 5.41 -4.14
CA LEU A 12 13.23 4.32 -4.87
C LEU A 12 14.31 4.84 -5.82
N ALA A 13 14.09 6.01 -6.44
CA ALA A 13 15.10 6.69 -7.23
C ALA A 13 16.31 7.13 -6.39
N GLY A 14 16.13 7.48 -5.11
CA GLY A 14 17.22 7.79 -4.18
C GLY A 14 17.98 6.55 -3.68
N GLN A 15 17.33 5.38 -3.63
CA GLN A 15 17.94 4.10 -3.21
C GLN A 15 18.73 3.39 -4.33
N ARG A 16 19.00 4.07 -5.46
CA ARG A 16 19.69 3.59 -6.67
C ARG A 16 21.18 3.24 -6.49
N SER A 17 21.58 2.64 -5.38
CA SER A 17 22.96 2.16 -5.16
C SER A 17 23.28 0.82 -5.85
N GLY A 18 22.39 0.26 -6.69
CA GLY A 18 22.57 -1.07 -7.31
C GLY A 18 21.86 -1.38 -8.64
N GLY A 19 21.12 -0.44 -9.24
CA GLY A 19 20.78 -0.48 -10.68
C GLY A 19 19.53 -1.23 -11.18
N ASP A 20 18.94 -2.20 -10.47
CA ASP A 20 17.77 -2.95 -10.99
C ASP A 20 16.45 -2.57 -10.30
N VAL A 21 15.79 -1.54 -10.84
CA VAL A 21 14.49 -1.04 -10.37
C VAL A 21 13.38 -2.08 -10.59
N GLU A 22 13.43 -2.80 -11.71
CA GLU A 22 12.41 -3.78 -12.07
C GLU A 22 12.46 -5.01 -11.15
N ALA A 23 13.65 -5.48 -10.79
CA ALA A 23 13.78 -6.53 -9.77
C ALA A 23 13.21 -6.09 -8.43
N LEU A 24 13.47 -4.84 -8.03
CA LEU A 24 12.94 -4.30 -6.78
C LEU A 24 11.41 -4.23 -6.80
N LEU A 25 10.81 -3.76 -7.90
CA LEU A 25 9.35 -3.73 -8.07
C LEU A 25 8.74 -5.15 -8.07
N ARG A 26 9.38 -6.12 -8.73
CA ARG A 26 8.95 -7.54 -8.68
C ARG A 26 9.00 -8.10 -7.26
N GLN A 27 10.10 -7.88 -6.54
CA GLN A 27 10.25 -8.32 -5.15
C GLN A 27 9.19 -7.69 -4.25
N ARG A 28 8.92 -6.40 -4.46
CA ARG A 28 7.89 -5.63 -3.76
C ARG A 28 6.49 -6.21 -3.97
N LYS A 29 6.10 -6.43 -5.22
CA LYS A 29 4.82 -7.05 -5.60
C LYS A 29 4.66 -8.47 -5.04
N ALA A 30 5.71 -9.29 -5.05
CA ALA A 30 5.66 -10.67 -4.53
C ALA A 30 5.35 -10.75 -3.03
N ARG A 31 5.54 -9.66 -2.27
CA ARG A 31 5.20 -9.57 -0.85
C ARG A 31 3.73 -9.23 -0.58
N ILE A 32 2.91 -9.00 -1.61
CA ILE A 32 1.51 -8.61 -1.45
C ILE A 32 0.63 -9.83 -1.75
N PRO A 33 -0.14 -10.36 -0.78
CA PRO A 33 -1.02 -11.50 -1.02
C PRO A 33 -2.02 -11.33 -2.16
N LEU A 34 -2.58 -10.13 -2.34
CA LEU A 34 -3.47 -9.84 -3.49
C LEU A 34 -2.75 -9.85 -4.86
N GLY A 35 -1.42 -9.90 -4.89
CA GLY A 35 -0.64 -10.05 -6.11
C GLY A 35 -0.54 -8.78 -6.98
N PHE A 36 -0.97 -7.62 -6.49
CA PHE A 36 -0.77 -6.32 -7.15
C PHE A 36 -0.39 -5.24 -6.12
N MET A 37 0.30 -4.20 -6.58
CA MET A 37 0.58 -3.02 -5.77
C MET A 37 -0.65 -2.12 -5.79
N GLY A 38 -1.11 -1.69 -4.61
CA GLY A 38 -2.15 -0.67 -4.53
C GLY A 38 -1.61 0.69 -4.96
N ASP A 39 -2.48 1.68 -5.07
CA ASP A 39 -2.12 3.07 -5.32
C ASP A 39 -2.81 4.04 -4.33
N GLY A 40 -2.73 5.34 -4.59
CA GLY A 40 -3.34 6.35 -3.72
C GLY A 40 -4.85 6.18 -3.56
N THR A 41 -5.53 5.64 -4.58
CA THR A 41 -6.98 5.45 -4.63
C THR A 41 -7.45 4.41 -3.63
N ASP A 42 -6.69 3.33 -3.40
CA ASP A 42 -7.06 2.30 -2.41
C ASP A 42 -7.16 2.87 -1.00
N THR A 43 -6.20 3.73 -0.64
CA THR A 43 -6.23 4.43 0.66
C THR A 43 -7.29 5.52 0.69
N ALA A 44 -7.45 6.27 -0.42
CA ALA A 44 -8.47 7.31 -0.53
C ALA A 44 -9.89 6.76 -0.37
N ASN A 45 -10.18 5.58 -0.92
CA ASN A 45 -11.50 4.95 -0.78
C ASN A 45 -11.78 4.50 0.66
N ALA A 46 -10.78 3.97 1.37
CA ALA A 46 -10.93 3.64 2.79
C ALA A 46 -11.15 4.90 3.65
N ALA A 47 -10.42 5.98 3.36
CA ALA A 47 -10.61 7.27 4.01
C ALA A 47 -11.99 7.88 3.69
N LEU A 48 -12.44 7.77 2.44
CA LEU A 48 -13.77 8.23 2.00
C LEU A 48 -14.88 7.50 2.76
N PHE A 49 -14.78 6.18 2.92
CA PHE A 49 -15.72 5.41 3.74
C PHE A 49 -15.71 5.86 5.20
N LEU A 50 -14.53 6.03 5.80
CA LEU A 50 -14.42 6.51 7.19
C LEU A 50 -14.98 7.93 7.39
N ALA A 51 -14.98 8.75 6.34
CA ALA A 51 -15.53 10.10 6.35
C ALA A 51 -17.04 10.15 6.02
N SER A 52 -17.67 9.02 5.65
CA SER A 52 -19.05 8.99 5.22
C SER A 52 -20.04 8.67 6.36
N ASP A 53 -21.33 8.90 6.12
CA ASP A 53 -22.40 8.64 7.09
C ASP A 53 -22.51 7.13 7.43
N GLU A 54 -22.10 6.25 6.51
CA GLU A 54 -22.06 4.81 6.71
C GLU A 54 -21.11 4.40 7.85
N ALA A 55 -20.08 5.21 8.13
CA ALA A 55 -19.12 4.96 9.21
C ALA A 55 -19.47 5.67 10.53
N ARG A 56 -20.67 6.24 10.69
CA ARG A 56 -21.08 7.08 11.86
C ARG A 56 -20.88 6.47 13.26
N PHE A 57 -20.67 5.16 13.37
CA PHE A 57 -20.45 4.47 14.65
C PHE A 57 -19.10 3.74 14.71
N ILE A 58 -18.19 4.05 13.79
CA ILE A 58 -16.83 3.51 13.73
C ILE A 58 -15.87 4.58 14.24
N THR A 59 -15.20 4.32 15.36
CA THR A 59 -14.18 5.21 15.93
C THR A 59 -13.17 4.42 16.76
N GLY A 60 -12.00 4.99 17.01
CA GLY A 60 -10.94 4.37 17.82
C GLY A 60 -10.30 3.12 17.21
N THR A 61 -10.40 2.95 15.89
CA THR A 61 -9.89 1.77 15.17
C THR A 61 -8.97 2.17 14.02
N GLU A 62 -8.04 1.29 13.68
CA GLU A 62 -7.15 1.42 12.52
C GLU A 62 -7.64 0.52 11.39
N ILE A 63 -7.89 1.10 10.21
CA ILE A 63 -8.18 0.31 8.99
C ILE A 63 -6.89 0.11 8.21
N VAL A 64 -6.40 -1.13 8.17
CA VAL A 64 -5.17 -1.48 7.45
C VAL A 64 -5.47 -1.68 5.96
N VAL A 65 -4.92 -0.79 5.12
CA VAL A 65 -4.99 -0.89 3.65
C VAL A 65 -3.63 -1.35 3.12
N ASP A 66 -3.47 -2.66 2.91
CA ASP A 66 -2.17 -3.22 2.57
C ASP A 66 -2.16 -4.43 1.63
N GLY A 67 -3.31 -4.83 1.11
CA GLY A 67 -3.43 -6.02 0.25
C GLY A 67 -3.12 -7.34 0.96
N GLY A 68 -3.29 -7.39 2.29
CA GLY A 68 -3.13 -8.58 3.12
C GLY A 68 -1.73 -8.76 3.70
N MET A 69 -0.81 -7.80 3.50
CA MET A 69 0.58 -7.94 3.95
C MET A 69 0.72 -8.18 5.45
N THR A 70 -0.11 -7.55 6.28
CA THR A 70 -0.09 -7.69 7.74
C THR A 70 -0.67 -9.02 8.21
N ALA A 71 -1.46 -9.71 7.39
CA ALA A 71 -2.09 -10.99 7.71
C ALA A 71 -1.25 -12.22 7.27
N ARG A 72 -0.03 -11.99 6.80
CA ARG A 72 0.90 -13.04 6.37
C ARG A 72 1.38 -13.88 7.55
N CYS A 73 1.51 -15.18 7.31
CA CYS A 73 2.04 -16.16 8.27
C CYS A 73 3.27 -16.92 7.70
N ASP A 74 3.74 -16.52 6.51
CA ASP A 74 4.92 -17.07 5.82
C ASP A 74 6.24 -16.49 6.35
#